data_AF-A0A9E1UVD6-F1
#
_entry.id   AF-A0A9E1UVD6-F1
#
_cell.length_a   1.000
_cell.length_b   1.000
_cell.length_c   1.000
_cell.angle_alpha   90.00
_cell.angle_beta   90.00
_cell.angle_gamma   90.00
#
_symmetry.space_group_name_H-M   'P 1'
#
loop_
_entity.id
_entity.type
_entity.pdbx_description
1 polymer ?
#
loop_
_entity_poly.entity_id
_entity_poly.type
_entity_poly.pdbx_seq_one_letter_code
_entity_poly.pdbx_strand_id
1 'polypeptide(L)'
;MAIKKAVGVHKAAAILLAVVCLAGVGQGQEKPRAKKPEKAGKPAKAEKKGKAAGLQLDEEARKRVKDNPEIAALVTLRADLDELFAEYRSLGLTKGVKTHQKATRKLPSLGNRVVKARDKLAALTDRQLGPLEKNLKRDKAREEKLIRKMDKMGDGANGKGIEKMEKTLDDLRTAIGEQEDTADLLALIGQPEMPVVPAPTMLLEELLKPNEQEEGTLRSLIKKHGNLMTGRLMILHLQADLKRAKEGTKDAPANPERAKSTKRQLAQVEKKFTKYFLNIWAPIAKQRQELLDERDELQKKAARLAGRPAAKKHEEKLASVERKLDGDKRTNALYKRIARGTLAEKELAEQAKEKEEGKDTKGKRPRKRKR
;
A
#
# COMPACT_ATOMS: atom_id res chain seq x y z
N MET A 1 -46.52 34.85 42.98
CA MET A 1 -46.37 36.19 42.36
C MET A 1 -44.89 36.48 42.24
N ALA A 2 -44.30 37.05 41.20
CA ALA A 2 -44.65 37.32 39.82
C ALA A 2 -43.30 37.67 39.14
N ILE A 3 -42.92 36.96 38.07
CA ILE A 3 -42.66 37.51 36.73
C ILE A 3 -41.19 37.95 36.47
N LYS A 4 -40.41 37.12 35.74
CA LYS A 4 -39.94 37.24 34.32
C LYS A 4 -38.74 38.22 34.17
N LYS A 5 -37.76 38.13 33.25
CA LYS A 5 -37.31 37.26 32.13
C LYS A 5 -35.98 37.90 31.62
N ALA A 6 -35.10 37.10 31.01
CA ALA A 6 -34.16 37.37 29.88
C ALA A 6 -32.79 36.69 30.13
N VAL A 7 -32.51 35.47 29.67
CA VAL A 7 -32.09 35.03 28.32
C VAL A 7 -31.05 35.94 27.64
N GLY A 8 -29.77 35.55 27.75
CA GLY A 8 -28.99 35.04 26.62
C GLY A 8 -28.27 36.01 25.68
N VAL A 9 -27.05 35.57 25.31
CA VAL A 9 -26.27 35.91 24.10
C VAL A 9 -25.40 37.16 24.21
N HIS A 10 -24.09 36.98 24.39
CA HIS A 10 -23.10 37.17 23.31
C HIS A 10 -21.69 36.76 23.77
N LYS A 11 -21.19 35.67 23.15
CA LYS A 11 -19.76 35.45 22.93
C LYS A 11 -19.21 36.60 22.08
N ALA A 12 -18.18 37.29 22.56
CA ALA A 12 -17.04 37.83 21.80
C ALA A 12 -16.23 38.75 22.72
N ALA A 13 -14.94 38.93 22.43
CA ALA A 13 -14.03 39.89 23.09
C ALA A 13 -13.36 39.48 24.41
N ALA A 14 -12.99 38.21 24.56
CA ALA A 14 -11.84 37.84 25.40
C ALA A 14 -10.62 37.59 24.50
N ILE A 15 -10.21 38.64 23.80
CA ILE A 15 -8.93 38.73 23.10
C ILE A 15 -8.39 40.13 23.39
N LEU A 16 -7.11 40.16 23.80
CA LEU A 16 -6.17 41.29 23.87
C LEU A 16 -6.08 42.13 25.17
N LEU A 17 -4.86 42.05 25.72
CA LEU A 17 -4.02 43.17 26.18
C LEU A 17 -4.13 43.68 27.63
N ALA A 18 -3.29 43.08 28.48
CA ALA A 18 -2.33 43.76 29.36
C ALA A 18 -1.24 42.70 29.68
N VAL A 19 -0.02 42.64 29.14
CA VAL A 19 1.03 43.64 28.84
C VAL A 19 1.36 44.52 30.05
N VAL A 20 2.48 44.14 30.68
CA VAL A 20 3.44 44.96 31.42
C VAL A 20 3.03 45.39 32.83
N CYS A 21 3.54 44.66 33.83
CA CYS A 21 4.38 45.19 34.91
C CYS A 21 4.70 44.07 35.91
N LEU A 22 5.95 43.58 35.91
CA LEU A 22 6.77 43.37 37.12
C LEU A 22 8.07 42.64 36.72
N ALA A 23 9.02 43.46 36.30
CA ALA A 23 10.44 43.15 36.42
C ALA A 23 10.87 43.40 37.87
N GLY A 24 11.78 42.57 38.38
CA GLY A 24 12.80 43.01 39.33
C GLY A 24 12.84 42.34 40.71
N VAL A 25 14.06 41.92 41.07
CA VAL A 25 14.60 41.62 42.42
C VAL A 25 14.24 40.23 42.98
N GLY A 26 15.16 39.32 43.33
CA GLY A 26 16.62 39.30 43.36
C GLY A 26 17.09 38.28 44.44
N GLN A 27 18.25 37.64 44.19
CA GLN A 27 19.11 36.89 45.15
C GLN A 27 18.53 35.60 45.77
N GLY A 28 19.19 34.45 45.84
CA GLY A 28 20.58 34.07 45.58
C GLY A 28 20.93 32.88 46.48
N GLN A 29 21.30 31.73 45.92
CA GLN A 29 22.18 30.74 46.56
C GLN A 29 22.96 29.99 45.48
N GLU A 30 24.28 30.13 45.52
CA GLU A 30 25.24 29.47 44.66
C GLU A 30 25.60 28.07 45.17
N LYS A 31 25.82 27.16 44.21
CA LYS A 31 26.97 26.24 44.01
C LYS A 31 26.50 24.81 43.63
N PRO A 32 27.27 24.02 42.83
CA PRO A 32 28.59 24.27 42.26
C PRO A 32 28.67 24.13 40.71
N ARG A 33 29.77 24.66 40.14
CA ARG A 33 30.15 24.56 38.72
C ARG A 33 30.26 23.10 38.25
N ALA A 34 29.39 22.70 37.34
CA ALA A 34 29.62 21.56 36.46
C ALA A 34 30.30 22.02 35.16
N LYS A 35 31.28 21.23 34.71
CA LYS A 35 32.10 21.42 33.51
C LYS A 35 31.24 21.77 32.28
N LYS A 36 31.73 22.69 31.43
CA LYS A 36 31.20 22.88 30.08
C LYS A 36 31.18 21.51 29.37
N PRO A 37 30.05 21.04 28.83
CA PRO A 37 30.09 19.94 27.89
C PRO A 37 30.74 20.46 26.61
N GLU A 38 31.77 19.75 26.16
CA GLU A 38 32.28 19.81 24.79
C GLU A 38 31.13 19.83 23.79
N LYS A 39 31.35 20.50 22.67
CA LYS A 39 30.48 20.43 21.49
C LYS A 39 30.23 18.95 21.17
N ALA A 40 29.07 18.45 21.55
CA ALA A 40 28.60 17.13 21.17
C ALA A 40 28.63 17.08 19.64
N GLY A 41 29.49 16.22 19.12
CA GLY A 41 29.57 15.89 17.70
C GLY A 41 28.17 15.58 17.17
N LYS A 42 27.96 15.89 15.90
CA LYS A 42 26.76 15.52 15.14
C LYS A 42 26.33 14.10 15.54
N PRO A 43 25.04 13.86 15.89
CA PRO A 43 24.63 12.53 16.28
C PRO A 43 24.92 11.58 15.14
N ALA A 44 25.74 10.55 15.42
CA ALA A 44 25.96 9.44 14.52
C ALA A 44 24.59 8.90 14.10
N LYS A 45 24.38 8.77 12.77
CA LYS A 45 23.21 8.10 12.22
C LYS A 45 23.10 6.75 12.94
N ALA A 46 22.00 6.56 13.66
CA ALA A 46 21.65 5.26 14.21
C ALA A 46 21.62 4.26 13.05
N GLU A 47 22.54 3.30 13.07
CA GLU A 47 22.51 2.15 12.17
C GLU A 47 21.18 1.42 12.39
N LYS A 48 20.25 1.62 11.46
CA LYS A 48 19.06 0.80 11.38
C LYS A 48 19.52 -0.61 10.99
N LYS A 49 19.55 -1.52 11.96
CA LYS A 49 19.52 -2.97 11.73
C LYS A 49 18.15 -3.37 11.16
N GLY A 50 17.89 -3.00 9.91
CA GLY A 50 16.98 -3.70 9.03
C GLY A 50 17.84 -4.49 8.06
N LYS A 51 17.52 -5.76 7.80
CA LYS A 51 18.17 -6.54 6.73
C LYS A 51 18.21 -5.66 5.47
N ALA A 52 19.40 -5.28 5.05
CA ALA A 52 19.59 -4.27 4.01
C ALA A 52 18.93 -4.76 2.73
N ALA A 53 17.95 -3.99 2.24
CA ALA A 53 17.46 -4.08 0.87
C ALA A 53 18.54 -3.49 -0.05
N GLY A 54 19.65 -4.20 -0.17
CA GLY A 54 20.78 -3.80 -1.00
C GLY A 54 21.21 -4.96 -1.88
N LEU A 55 21.68 -4.63 -3.08
CA LEU A 55 22.25 -5.57 -4.04
C LEU A 55 23.30 -6.46 -3.36
N GLN A 56 23.04 -7.77 -3.31
CA GLN A 56 23.99 -8.74 -2.76
C GLN A 56 24.96 -9.15 -3.85
N LEU A 57 26.20 -8.67 -3.74
CA LEU A 57 27.30 -9.03 -4.63
C LEU A 57 28.16 -10.11 -3.98
N ASP A 58 28.51 -11.13 -4.76
CA ASP A 58 29.55 -12.11 -4.41
C ASP A 58 30.96 -11.49 -4.42
N GLU A 59 31.97 -12.26 -4.06
CA GLU A 59 33.34 -11.75 -3.92
C GLU A 59 33.95 -11.28 -5.24
N GLU A 60 33.59 -11.92 -6.35
CA GLU A 60 34.11 -11.61 -7.69
C GLU A 60 33.46 -10.34 -8.25
N ALA A 61 32.14 -10.21 -8.12
CA ALA A 61 31.41 -8.99 -8.45
C ALA A 61 31.89 -7.82 -7.60
N ARG A 62 32.21 -8.02 -6.31
CA ARG A 62 32.79 -6.97 -5.46
C ARG A 62 34.17 -6.50 -5.92
N LYS A 63 35.03 -7.42 -6.39
CA LYS A 63 36.33 -7.05 -6.96
C LYS A 63 36.14 -6.22 -8.23
N ARG A 64 35.30 -6.69 -9.16
CA ARG A 64 34.99 -5.98 -10.41
C ARG A 64 34.38 -4.59 -10.19
N VAL A 65 33.53 -4.43 -9.17
CA VAL A 65 33.01 -3.12 -8.76
C VAL A 65 34.11 -2.19 -8.25
N LYS A 66 35.11 -2.70 -7.52
CA LYS A 66 36.25 -1.89 -7.08
C LYS A 66 37.14 -1.45 -8.25
N ASP A 67 37.31 -2.35 -9.21
CA ASP A 67 38.26 -2.15 -10.32
C ASP A 67 37.64 -1.34 -11.47
N ASN A 68 36.30 -1.22 -11.53
CA ASN A 68 35.58 -0.46 -12.55
C ASN A 68 34.72 0.69 -11.94
N PRO A 69 35.16 1.95 -12.07
CA PRO A 69 34.46 3.10 -11.48
C PRO A 69 33.08 3.35 -12.08
N GLU A 70 32.84 2.93 -13.33
CA GLU A 70 31.54 3.09 -13.99
C GLU A 70 30.51 2.11 -13.42
N ILE A 71 30.93 0.86 -13.13
CA ILE A 71 30.10 -0.14 -12.45
C ILE A 71 29.86 0.28 -10.99
N ALA A 72 30.86 0.81 -10.30
CA ALA A 72 30.69 1.35 -8.94
C ALA A 72 29.63 2.46 -8.87
N ALA A 73 29.61 3.36 -9.86
CA ALA A 73 28.61 4.41 -9.96
C ALA A 73 27.20 3.83 -10.17
N LEU A 74 27.05 2.79 -10.98
CA LEU A 74 25.77 2.10 -11.20
C LEU A 74 25.28 1.38 -9.94
N VAL A 75 26.17 0.71 -9.20
CA VAL A 75 25.84 0.08 -7.91
C VAL A 75 25.36 1.11 -6.89
N THR A 76 26.02 2.27 -6.82
CA THR A 76 25.63 3.38 -5.94
C THR A 76 24.26 3.92 -6.33
N LEU A 77 24.03 4.16 -7.63
CA LEU A 77 22.75 4.63 -8.15
C LEU A 77 21.62 3.64 -7.85
N ARG A 78 21.92 2.34 -7.91
CA ARG A 78 20.97 1.28 -7.55
C ARG A 78 20.65 1.30 -6.05
N ALA A 79 21.65 1.43 -5.19
CA ALA A 79 21.43 1.56 -3.74
C ALA A 79 20.57 2.80 -3.40
N ASP A 80 20.85 3.95 -4.03
CA ASP A 80 20.05 5.17 -3.87
C ASP A 80 18.59 4.96 -4.33
N LEU A 81 18.38 4.22 -5.42
CA LEU A 81 17.05 3.86 -5.91
C LEU A 81 16.32 2.96 -4.90
N ASP A 82 17.01 1.97 -4.33
CA ASP A 82 16.46 1.06 -3.32
C ASP A 82 16.08 1.83 -2.03
N GLU A 83 16.89 2.80 -1.61
CA GLU A 83 16.57 3.71 -0.49
C GLU A 83 15.37 4.61 -0.80
N LEU A 84 15.31 5.23 -1.98
CA LEU A 84 14.18 6.04 -2.43
C LEU A 84 12.90 5.22 -2.47
N PHE A 85 13.00 3.96 -2.90
CA PHE A 85 11.87 3.04 -2.93
C PHE A 85 11.44 2.63 -1.52
N ALA A 86 12.39 2.36 -0.62
CA ALA A 86 12.10 2.08 0.79
C ALA A 86 11.42 3.28 1.46
N GLU A 87 11.85 4.51 1.16
CA GLU A 87 11.22 5.74 1.62
C GLU A 87 9.79 5.86 1.05
N TYR A 88 9.63 5.71 -0.26
CA TYR A 88 8.33 5.72 -0.94
C TYR A 88 7.36 4.70 -0.31
N ARG A 89 7.82 3.46 -0.09
CA ARG A 89 7.05 2.40 0.55
C ARG A 89 6.72 2.74 1.99
N SER A 90 7.68 3.25 2.77
CA SER A 90 7.46 3.62 4.17
C SER A 90 6.46 4.76 4.32
N LEU A 91 6.47 5.74 3.41
CA LEU A 91 5.53 6.85 3.35
C LEU A 91 4.16 6.39 2.89
N GLY A 92 4.07 5.48 1.93
CA GLY A 92 2.82 4.80 1.62
C GLY A 92 2.25 4.08 2.85
N LEU A 93 3.11 3.44 3.65
CA LEU A 93 2.73 2.74 4.87
C LEU A 93 2.48 3.68 6.07
N THR A 94 2.59 5.01 5.93
CA THR A 94 2.32 5.93 7.05
C THR A 94 0.84 5.93 7.45
N LYS A 95 0.60 5.95 8.75
CA LYS A 95 -0.72 5.74 9.36
C LYS A 95 -1.22 7.03 10.01
N GLY A 96 -2.43 7.48 9.67
CA GLY A 96 -3.14 8.63 10.28
C GLY A 96 -3.07 9.93 9.47
N VAL A 97 -4.04 10.84 9.63
CA VAL A 97 -4.29 11.98 8.70
C VAL A 97 -3.17 13.01 8.60
N LYS A 98 -2.52 13.42 9.70
CA LYS A 98 -1.41 14.39 9.62
C LYS A 98 -0.19 13.83 8.88
N THR A 99 0.06 12.54 9.04
CA THR A 99 1.13 11.82 8.35
C THR A 99 0.73 11.43 6.93
N HIS A 100 -0.54 11.11 6.69
CA HIS A 100 -1.09 10.82 5.36
C HIS A 100 -1.17 12.08 4.50
N GLN A 101 -1.58 13.25 5.02
CA GLN A 101 -1.51 14.53 4.28
C GLN A 101 -0.06 14.91 3.93
N LYS A 102 0.89 14.63 4.82
CA LYS A 102 2.32 14.80 4.52
C LYS A 102 2.80 13.79 3.48
N ALA A 103 2.33 12.55 3.54
CA ALA A 103 2.65 11.50 2.58
C ALA A 103 2.02 11.78 1.21
N THR A 104 0.74 12.14 1.10
CA THR A 104 0.07 12.47 -0.17
C THR A 104 0.65 13.69 -0.86
N ARG A 105 1.20 14.66 -0.11
CA ARG A 105 1.97 15.77 -0.70
C ARG A 105 3.32 15.33 -1.25
N LYS A 106 3.97 14.34 -0.62
CA LYS A 106 5.33 13.88 -0.97
C LYS A 106 5.35 12.71 -1.95
N LEU A 107 4.36 11.82 -1.91
CA LEU A 107 4.25 10.58 -2.69
C LEU A 107 4.32 10.82 -4.20
N PRO A 108 3.63 11.83 -4.79
CA PRO A 108 3.76 12.11 -6.22
C PRO A 108 5.19 12.53 -6.60
N SER A 109 5.81 13.39 -5.80
CA SER A 109 7.19 13.84 -6.04
C SER A 109 8.21 12.70 -5.89
N LEU A 110 8.00 11.82 -4.90
CA LEU A 110 8.86 10.65 -4.66
C LEU A 110 8.65 9.58 -5.73
N GLY A 111 7.41 9.31 -6.13
CA GLY A 111 7.10 8.40 -7.24
C GLY A 111 7.77 8.86 -8.54
N ASN A 112 7.69 10.15 -8.87
CA ASN A 112 8.38 10.73 -10.03
C ASN A 112 9.91 10.62 -9.90
N ARG A 113 10.48 10.78 -8.70
CA ARG A 113 11.92 10.59 -8.46
C ARG A 113 12.34 9.13 -8.62
N VAL A 114 11.54 8.18 -8.13
CA VAL A 114 11.76 6.74 -8.32
C VAL A 114 11.74 6.36 -9.80
N VAL A 115 10.75 6.83 -10.55
CA VAL A 115 10.65 6.58 -12.01
C VAL A 115 11.87 7.17 -12.73
N LYS A 116 12.20 8.45 -12.49
CA LYS A 116 13.37 9.09 -13.11
C LYS A 116 14.69 8.39 -12.76
N ALA A 117 14.86 7.97 -11.51
CA ALA A 117 16.07 7.26 -11.08
C ALA A 117 16.15 5.86 -11.70
N ARG A 118 15.02 5.15 -11.80
CA ARG A 118 14.92 3.86 -12.51
C ARG A 118 15.27 4.00 -13.99
N ASP A 119 14.67 4.98 -14.68
CA ASP A 119 14.91 5.18 -16.12
C ASP A 119 16.37 5.60 -16.38
N LYS A 120 16.95 6.41 -15.48
CA LYS A 120 18.37 6.77 -15.53
C LYS A 120 19.28 5.56 -15.31
N LEU A 121 18.96 4.69 -14.36
CA LEU A 121 19.70 3.46 -14.09
C LEU A 121 19.65 2.53 -15.31
N ALA A 122 18.46 2.32 -15.89
CA ALA A 122 18.28 1.53 -17.10
C ALA A 122 19.11 2.10 -18.27
N ALA A 123 18.97 3.40 -18.56
CA ALA A 123 19.70 4.04 -19.66
C ALA A 123 21.23 3.98 -19.52
N LEU A 124 21.76 4.15 -18.30
CA LEU A 124 23.19 4.04 -18.05
C LEU A 124 23.68 2.59 -18.12
N THR A 125 22.86 1.63 -17.68
CA THR A 125 23.17 0.20 -17.80
C THR A 125 23.20 -0.22 -19.27
N ASP A 126 22.20 0.17 -20.07
CA ASP A 126 22.12 -0.12 -21.51
C ASP A 126 23.30 0.49 -22.28
N ARG A 127 23.72 1.70 -21.89
CA ARG A 127 24.89 2.37 -22.49
C ARG A 127 26.19 1.60 -22.26
N GLN A 128 26.30 0.87 -21.14
CA GLN A 128 27.46 0.06 -20.79
C GLN A 128 27.40 -1.36 -21.37
N LEU A 129 26.20 -1.97 -21.41
CA LEU A 129 25.98 -3.29 -22.00
C LEU A 129 26.19 -3.28 -23.52
N GLY A 130 25.76 -2.24 -24.23
CA GLY A 130 25.83 -2.20 -25.70
C GLY A 130 27.25 -2.39 -26.28
N PRO A 131 28.29 -1.68 -25.80
CA PRO A 131 29.67 -1.93 -26.20
C PRO A 131 30.20 -3.31 -25.80
N LEU A 132 29.85 -3.80 -24.60
CA LEU A 132 30.26 -5.12 -24.11
C LEU A 132 29.71 -6.23 -25.00
N GLU A 133 28.41 -6.24 -25.29
CA GLU A 133 27.79 -7.23 -26.17
C GLU A 133 28.39 -7.22 -27.58
N LYS A 134 28.79 -6.04 -28.09
CA LYS A 134 29.46 -5.92 -29.40
C LYS A 134 30.86 -6.50 -29.38
N ASN A 135 31.62 -6.28 -28.31
CA ASN A 135 32.97 -6.84 -28.16
C ASN A 135 32.92 -8.35 -27.96
N LEU A 136 32.01 -8.83 -27.13
CA LEU A 136 31.78 -10.26 -26.86
C LEU A 136 31.43 -11.02 -28.14
N LYS A 137 30.57 -10.45 -29.00
CA LYS A 137 30.30 -11.02 -30.35
C LYS A 137 31.54 -11.06 -31.25
N ARG A 138 32.40 -10.03 -31.20
CA ARG A 138 33.63 -9.97 -31.99
C ARG A 138 34.67 -10.96 -31.49
N ASP A 139 34.84 -11.07 -30.18
CA ASP A 139 35.84 -11.93 -29.57
C ASP A 139 35.46 -13.40 -29.69
N LYS A 140 34.17 -13.76 -29.54
CA LYS A 140 33.67 -15.11 -29.89
C LYS A 140 33.91 -15.47 -31.36
N ALA A 141 33.69 -14.54 -32.29
CA ALA A 141 33.98 -14.77 -33.70
C ALA A 141 35.49 -14.91 -33.99
N ARG A 142 36.35 -14.23 -33.21
CA ARG A 142 37.80 -14.38 -33.28
C ARG A 142 38.27 -15.72 -32.70
N GLU A 143 37.71 -16.14 -31.57
CA GLU A 143 37.94 -17.45 -30.97
C GLU A 143 37.60 -18.56 -31.98
N GLU A 144 36.40 -18.54 -32.56
CA GLU A 144 35.97 -19.55 -33.55
C GLU A 144 36.89 -19.57 -34.78
N LYS A 145 37.35 -18.40 -35.24
CA LYS A 145 38.28 -18.30 -36.37
C LYS A 145 39.68 -18.84 -36.01
N LEU A 146 40.11 -18.70 -34.77
CA LEU A 146 41.41 -19.20 -34.29
C LEU A 146 41.38 -20.72 -34.13
N ILE A 147 40.31 -21.27 -33.55
CA ILE A 147 40.06 -22.72 -33.46
C ILE A 147 40.13 -23.35 -34.86
N ARG A 148 39.36 -22.82 -35.82
CA ARG A 148 39.37 -23.31 -37.22
C ARG A 148 40.74 -23.23 -37.90
N LYS A 149 41.60 -22.28 -37.51
CA LYS A 149 42.96 -22.18 -38.05
C LYS A 149 43.87 -23.24 -37.44
N MET A 150 43.76 -23.49 -36.14
CA MET A 150 44.50 -24.53 -35.44
C MET A 150 44.12 -25.92 -35.98
N ASP A 151 42.82 -26.19 -36.15
CA ASP A 151 42.32 -27.44 -36.72
C ASP A 151 42.88 -27.72 -38.13
N LYS A 152 43.04 -26.67 -38.94
CA LYS A 152 43.58 -26.76 -40.32
C LYS A 152 45.10 -26.95 -40.36
N MET A 153 45.82 -26.56 -39.30
CA MET A 153 47.28 -26.72 -39.25
C MET A 153 47.69 -28.15 -38.91
N GLY A 154 46.84 -28.90 -38.20
CA GLY A 154 47.03 -30.33 -37.93
C GLY A 154 48.35 -30.69 -37.23
N ASP A 155 48.56 -31.98 -36.97
CA ASP A 155 49.72 -32.53 -36.23
C ASP A 155 51.10 -32.32 -36.90
N GLY A 156 51.16 -31.64 -38.05
CA GLY A 156 52.38 -31.44 -38.85
C GLY A 156 53.01 -30.04 -38.77
N ALA A 157 52.43 -29.09 -38.01
CA ALA A 157 52.95 -27.72 -37.94
C ALA A 157 53.97 -27.54 -36.80
N ASN A 158 55.06 -26.79 -37.06
CA ASN A 158 56.12 -26.48 -36.10
C ASN A 158 55.55 -26.02 -34.73
N GLY A 159 55.79 -26.81 -33.68
CA GLY A 159 55.14 -26.67 -32.35
C GLY A 159 55.13 -25.26 -31.74
N LYS A 160 56.15 -24.44 -32.00
CA LYS A 160 56.22 -23.04 -31.49
C LYS A 160 55.13 -22.11 -32.06
N GLY A 161 54.55 -22.43 -33.22
CA GLY A 161 53.45 -21.67 -33.82
C GLY A 161 52.10 -22.03 -33.22
N ILE A 162 51.89 -23.31 -32.90
CA ILE A 162 50.70 -23.83 -32.24
C ILE A 162 50.62 -23.32 -30.80
N GLU A 163 51.71 -23.42 -30.02
CA GLU A 163 51.77 -22.92 -28.64
C GLU A 163 51.39 -21.43 -28.52
N LYS A 164 51.80 -20.59 -29.48
CA LYS A 164 51.44 -19.16 -29.50
C LYS A 164 49.95 -18.96 -29.78
N MET A 165 49.34 -19.78 -30.63
CA MET A 165 47.91 -19.71 -30.92
C MET A 165 47.07 -20.26 -29.76
N GLU A 166 47.52 -21.34 -29.11
CA GLU A 166 46.91 -21.85 -27.87
C GLU A 166 46.90 -20.78 -26.78
N LYS A 167 48.04 -20.14 -26.54
CA LYS A 167 48.11 -19.04 -25.57
C LYS A 167 47.17 -17.89 -25.93
N THR A 168 47.10 -17.52 -27.22
CA THR A 168 46.17 -16.48 -27.69
C THR A 168 44.70 -16.88 -27.53
N LEU A 169 44.39 -18.17 -27.67
CA LEU A 169 43.06 -18.73 -27.47
C LEU A 169 42.67 -18.67 -25.98
N ASP A 170 43.59 -19.04 -25.08
CA ASP A 170 43.37 -18.98 -23.63
C ASP A 170 43.19 -17.54 -23.15
N ASP A 171 43.99 -16.59 -23.67
CA ASP A 171 43.84 -15.16 -23.40
C ASP A 171 42.47 -14.65 -23.89
N LEU A 172 42.03 -15.08 -25.08
CA LEU A 172 40.71 -14.74 -25.64
C LEU A 172 39.56 -15.31 -24.80
N ARG A 173 39.65 -16.57 -24.38
CA ARG A 173 38.63 -17.23 -23.54
C ARG A 173 38.50 -16.55 -22.18
N THR A 174 39.64 -16.20 -21.58
CA THR A 174 39.67 -15.45 -20.33
C THR A 174 38.99 -14.09 -20.49
N ALA A 175 39.32 -13.35 -21.56
CA ALA A 175 38.70 -12.07 -21.85
C ALA A 175 37.18 -12.18 -22.13
N ILE A 176 36.74 -13.24 -22.83
CA ILE A 176 35.31 -13.50 -23.07
C ILE A 176 34.58 -13.77 -21.75
N GLY A 177 35.14 -14.61 -20.88
CA GLY A 177 34.55 -14.91 -19.56
C GLY A 177 34.44 -13.66 -18.70
N GLU A 178 35.48 -12.82 -18.66
CA GLU A 178 35.42 -11.54 -17.94
C GLU A 178 34.35 -10.59 -18.49
N GLN A 179 34.15 -10.55 -19.81
CA GLN A 179 33.11 -9.74 -20.45
C GLN A 179 31.70 -10.28 -20.16
N GLU A 180 31.51 -11.60 -20.18
CA GLU A 180 30.24 -12.28 -19.84
C GLU A 180 29.83 -11.98 -18.41
N ASP A 181 30.73 -12.20 -17.44
CA ASP A 181 30.45 -11.93 -16.04
C ASP A 181 30.16 -10.44 -15.78
N THR A 182 30.84 -9.54 -16.50
CA THR A 182 30.59 -8.10 -16.41
C THR A 182 29.22 -7.73 -16.96
N ALA A 183 28.79 -8.37 -18.06
CA ALA A 183 27.46 -8.18 -18.62
C ALA A 183 26.36 -8.69 -17.68
N ASP A 184 26.56 -9.86 -17.05
CA ASP A 184 25.63 -10.42 -16.08
C ASP A 184 25.50 -9.53 -14.84
N LEU A 185 26.62 -9.00 -14.33
CA LEU A 185 26.63 -8.04 -13.24
C LEU A 185 25.86 -6.75 -13.59
N LEU A 186 26.08 -6.20 -14.79
CA LEU A 186 25.35 -5.02 -15.26
C LEU A 186 23.85 -5.29 -15.42
N ALA A 187 23.46 -6.45 -15.95
CA ALA A 187 22.06 -6.86 -16.07
C ALA A 187 21.39 -6.95 -14.68
N LEU A 188 22.08 -7.52 -13.69
CA LEU A 188 21.62 -7.58 -12.30
C LEU A 188 21.44 -6.19 -11.67
N ILE A 189 22.39 -5.28 -11.90
CA ILE A 189 22.31 -3.89 -11.42
C ILE A 189 21.16 -3.13 -12.11
N GLY A 190 20.94 -3.34 -13.41
CA GLY A 190 19.92 -2.66 -14.21
C GLY A 190 18.48 -3.10 -13.93
N GLN A 191 18.29 -4.30 -13.34
CA GLN A 191 16.97 -4.83 -13.00
C GLN A 191 16.68 -4.70 -11.49
N PRO A 192 15.96 -3.64 -11.05
CA PRO A 192 15.43 -3.59 -9.69
C PRO A 192 14.54 -4.79 -9.38
N GLU A 193 15.00 -5.68 -8.47
CA GLU A 193 14.26 -6.82 -7.94
C GLU A 193 13.09 -6.36 -7.05
N MET A 194 12.20 -5.51 -7.54
CA MET A 194 11.12 -4.99 -6.71
C MET A 194 9.82 -4.92 -7.52
N PRO A 195 8.94 -5.93 -7.42
CA PRO A 195 7.58 -5.79 -7.94
C PRO A 195 6.87 -4.68 -7.14
N VAL A 196 6.48 -3.61 -7.84
CA VAL A 196 5.69 -2.52 -7.27
C VAL A 196 4.26 -3.03 -7.03
N VAL A 197 4.06 -3.75 -5.94
CA VAL A 197 2.74 -4.08 -5.43
C VAL A 197 2.50 -3.17 -4.23
N PRO A 198 1.66 -2.12 -4.35
CA PRO A 198 1.28 -1.32 -3.20
C PRO A 198 0.69 -2.24 -2.12
N ALA A 199 1.00 -1.98 -0.84
CA ALA A 199 0.50 -2.80 0.24
C ALA A 199 -1.04 -2.92 0.12
N PRO A 200 -1.63 -4.12 0.23
CA PRO A 200 -3.07 -4.36 0.06
C PRO A 200 -3.94 -3.37 0.85
N THR A 201 -3.46 -2.94 2.02
CA THR A 201 -4.09 -1.94 2.88
C THR A 201 -4.22 -0.56 2.25
N MET A 202 -3.23 -0.10 1.47
CA MET A 202 -3.26 1.23 0.83
C MET A 202 -4.26 1.27 -0.31
N LEU A 203 -4.27 0.23 -1.15
CA LEU A 203 -5.24 0.10 -2.25
C LEU A 203 -6.68 0.10 -1.72
N LEU A 204 -6.91 -0.50 -0.55
CA LEU A 204 -8.22 -0.50 0.10
C LEU A 204 -8.57 0.83 0.74
N GLU A 205 -7.62 1.54 1.37
CA GLU A 205 -7.86 2.87 1.92
C GLU A 205 -8.17 3.89 0.79
N GLU A 206 -7.45 3.84 -0.33
CA GLU A 206 -7.73 4.67 -1.52
C GLU A 206 -9.08 4.34 -2.17
N LEU A 207 -9.46 3.06 -2.20
CA LEU A 207 -10.73 2.62 -2.75
C LEU A 207 -11.93 3.01 -1.86
N LEU A 208 -11.81 2.76 -0.55
CA LEU A 208 -12.92 2.92 0.39
C LEU A 208 -13.04 4.36 0.89
N LYS A 209 -11.97 5.16 0.82
CA LYS A 209 -11.93 6.57 1.26
C LYS A 209 -12.55 6.75 2.66
N PRO A 210 -12.05 6.07 3.70
CA PRO A 210 -12.56 6.21 5.06
C PRO A 210 -12.33 7.64 5.57
N ASN A 211 -13.23 8.16 6.41
CA ASN A 211 -12.96 9.36 7.20
C ASN A 211 -12.15 9.04 8.47
N GLU A 212 -11.67 10.06 9.19
CA GLU A 212 -10.84 9.91 10.41
C GLU A 212 -11.43 8.96 11.45
N GLN A 213 -12.76 8.98 11.60
CA GLN A 213 -13.47 8.15 12.59
C GLN A 213 -13.68 6.70 12.11
N GLU A 214 -13.58 6.46 10.81
CA GLU A 214 -13.75 5.16 10.15
C GLU A 214 -12.44 4.40 9.98
N GLU A 215 -11.29 5.08 9.98
CA GLU A 215 -9.97 4.45 9.81
C GLU A 215 -9.69 3.37 10.88
N GLY A 216 -9.98 3.66 12.15
CA GLY A 216 -9.83 2.68 13.23
C GLY A 216 -10.70 1.45 13.01
N THR A 217 -11.93 1.66 12.54
CA THR A 217 -12.88 0.60 12.19
C THR A 217 -12.38 -0.20 11.00
N LEU A 218 -11.95 0.45 9.91
CA LEU A 218 -11.42 -0.21 8.72
C LEU A 218 -10.19 -1.06 9.06
N ARG A 219 -9.28 -0.57 9.89
CA ARG A 219 -8.11 -1.33 10.35
C ARG A 219 -8.52 -2.58 11.13
N SER A 220 -9.49 -2.45 12.04
CA SER A 220 -10.04 -3.60 12.76
C SER A 220 -10.68 -4.59 11.78
N LEU A 221 -11.42 -4.12 10.78
CA LEU A 221 -12.02 -4.98 9.76
C LEU A 221 -10.97 -5.71 8.92
N ILE A 222 -9.90 -5.03 8.49
CA ILE A 222 -8.80 -5.65 7.75
C ILE A 222 -8.13 -6.73 8.61
N LYS A 223 -7.88 -6.46 9.90
CA LYS A 223 -7.27 -7.43 10.81
C LYS A 223 -8.17 -8.65 11.05
N LYS A 224 -9.48 -8.43 11.25
CA LYS A 224 -10.45 -9.50 11.54
C LYS A 224 -10.85 -10.29 10.30
N HIS A 225 -10.89 -9.64 9.14
CA HIS A 225 -11.45 -10.16 7.90
C HIS A 225 -10.48 -9.97 6.72
N GLY A 226 -9.20 -10.29 6.89
CA GLY A 226 -8.18 -10.13 5.86
C GLY A 226 -8.53 -10.82 4.53
N ASN A 227 -9.17 -11.98 4.58
CA ASN A 227 -9.62 -12.69 3.37
C ASN A 227 -10.71 -11.94 2.59
N LEU A 228 -11.56 -11.17 3.27
CA LEU A 228 -12.57 -10.34 2.62
C LEU A 228 -11.91 -9.22 1.82
N MET A 229 -10.88 -8.62 2.41
CA MET A 229 -10.09 -7.53 1.82
C MET A 229 -9.31 -8.01 0.60
N THR A 230 -8.63 -9.16 0.71
CA THR A 230 -7.95 -9.81 -0.41
C THR A 230 -8.91 -10.16 -1.54
N GLY A 231 -10.09 -10.72 -1.21
CA GLY A 231 -11.12 -11.02 -2.20
C GLY A 231 -11.61 -9.79 -2.94
N ARG A 232 -11.80 -8.66 -2.23
CA ARG A 232 -12.20 -7.40 -2.85
C ARG A 232 -11.14 -6.86 -3.83
N LEU A 233 -9.87 -6.90 -3.44
CA LEU A 233 -8.77 -6.48 -4.32
C LEU A 233 -8.66 -7.36 -5.56
N MET A 234 -8.84 -8.67 -5.41
CA MET A 234 -8.81 -9.61 -6.53
C MET A 234 -9.92 -9.32 -7.55
N ILE A 235 -11.13 -8.98 -7.07
CA ILE A 235 -12.24 -8.57 -7.95
C ILE A 235 -11.86 -7.33 -8.77
N LEU A 236 -11.31 -6.30 -8.12
CA LEU A 236 -10.91 -5.07 -8.82
C LEU A 236 -9.82 -5.32 -9.86
N HIS A 237 -8.84 -6.16 -9.54
CA HIS A 237 -7.79 -6.54 -10.47
C HIS A 237 -8.37 -7.25 -11.70
N LEU A 238 -9.24 -8.24 -11.49
CA LEU A 238 -9.90 -8.97 -12.58
C LEU A 238 -10.84 -8.07 -13.40
N GLN A 239 -11.49 -7.08 -12.79
CA GLN A 239 -12.29 -6.07 -13.50
C GLN A 239 -11.42 -5.19 -14.41
N ALA A 240 -10.26 -4.74 -13.91
CA ALA A 240 -9.30 -3.96 -14.69
C ALA A 240 -8.69 -4.79 -15.83
N ASP A 241 -8.32 -6.04 -15.57
CA ASP A 241 -7.80 -6.96 -16.57
C ASP A 241 -8.83 -7.30 -17.64
N LEU A 242 -10.10 -7.49 -17.26
CA LEU A 242 -11.19 -7.72 -18.20
C LEU A 242 -11.40 -6.49 -19.09
N LYS A 243 -11.29 -5.27 -18.54
CA LYS A 243 -11.37 -4.04 -19.31
C LYS A 243 -10.22 -3.95 -20.32
N ARG A 244 -8.98 -4.17 -19.88
CA ARG A 244 -7.79 -4.21 -20.76
C ARG A 244 -7.89 -5.28 -21.85
N ALA A 245 -8.37 -6.47 -21.52
CA ALA A 245 -8.53 -7.55 -22.49
C ALA A 245 -9.61 -7.26 -23.54
N LYS A 246 -10.64 -6.47 -23.20
CA LYS A 246 -11.71 -6.07 -24.15
C LYS A 246 -11.33 -4.88 -25.02
N GLU A 247 -10.77 -3.84 -24.41
CA GLU A 247 -10.51 -2.55 -25.07
C GLU A 247 -9.12 -2.51 -25.73
N GLY A 248 -8.20 -3.37 -25.28
CA GLY A 248 -6.79 -3.24 -25.62
C GLY A 248 -6.13 -2.05 -24.90
N THR A 249 -4.82 -1.93 -25.05
CA THR A 249 -4.01 -0.80 -24.62
C THR A 249 -3.09 -0.40 -25.77
N LYS A 250 -2.42 0.75 -25.66
CA LYS A 250 -1.44 1.20 -26.67
C LYS A 250 -0.37 0.13 -26.98
N ASP A 251 -0.02 -0.68 -25.98
CA ASP A 251 1.06 -1.66 -26.06
C ASP A 251 0.58 -3.11 -26.24
N ALA A 252 -0.75 -3.36 -26.20
CA ALA A 252 -1.31 -4.71 -26.34
C ALA A 252 -2.73 -4.68 -26.92
N PRO A 253 -3.00 -5.35 -28.06
CA PRO A 253 -4.33 -5.37 -28.67
C PRO A 253 -5.35 -6.13 -27.81
N ALA A 254 -6.63 -5.90 -28.09
CA ALA A 254 -7.73 -6.62 -27.45
C ALA A 254 -7.60 -8.14 -27.69
N ASN A 255 -7.87 -8.92 -26.64
CA ASN A 255 -7.78 -10.38 -26.67
C ASN A 255 -9.10 -11.00 -26.16
N PRO A 256 -9.96 -11.49 -27.07
CA PRO A 256 -11.28 -12.01 -26.71
C PRO A 256 -11.23 -13.33 -25.92
N GLU A 257 -10.22 -14.16 -26.12
CA GLU A 257 -10.05 -15.41 -25.36
C GLU A 257 -9.64 -15.13 -23.91
N ARG A 258 -8.68 -14.22 -23.72
CA ARG A 258 -8.29 -13.73 -22.40
C ARG A 258 -9.48 -13.07 -21.69
N ALA A 259 -10.28 -12.26 -22.39
CA ALA A 259 -11.48 -11.67 -21.84
C ALA A 259 -12.51 -12.72 -21.37
N LYS A 260 -12.73 -13.80 -22.14
CA LYS A 260 -13.61 -14.91 -21.73
C LYS A 260 -13.09 -15.62 -20.48
N SER A 261 -11.79 -15.90 -20.43
CA SER A 261 -11.14 -16.55 -19.28
C SER A 261 -11.20 -15.68 -18.01
N THR A 262 -10.79 -14.42 -18.09
CA THR A 262 -10.84 -13.45 -16.99
C THR A 262 -12.28 -13.24 -16.50
N LYS A 263 -13.28 -13.23 -17.39
CA LYS A 263 -14.71 -13.16 -17.00
C LYS A 263 -15.14 -14.37 -16.16
N ARG A 264 -14.71 -15.59 -16.52
CA ARG A 264 -15.01 -16.80 -15.74
C ARG A 264 -14.34 -16.77 -14.36
N GLN A 265 -13.08 -16.34 -14.31
CA GLN A 265 -12.35 -16.17 -13.04
C GLN A 265 -13.01 -15.12 -12.15
N LEU A 266 -13.38 -13.97 -12.72
CA LEU A 266 -14.12 -12.91 -12.01
C LEU A 266 -15.40 -13.46 -11.39
N ALA A 267 -16.21 -14.20 -12.15
CA ALA A 267 -17.44 -14.78 -11.63
C ALA A 267 -17.21 -15.77 -10.47
N GLN A 268 -16.16 -16.60 -10.54
CA GLN A 268 -15.80 -17.51 -9.45
C GLN A 268 -15.35 -16.77 -8.19
N VAL A 269 -14.51 -15.75 -8.35
CA VAL A 269 -14.02 -14.93 -7.24
C VAL A 269 -15.15 -14.12 -6.62
N GLU A 270 -16.02 -13.50 -7.43
CA GLU A 270 -17.19 -12.76 -6.96
C GLU A 270 -18.16 -13.67 -6.18
N LYS A 271 -18.40 -14.91 -6.64
CA LYS A 271 -19.25 -15.86 -5.91
C LYS A 271 -18.66 -16.23 -4.55
N LYS A 272 -17.34 -16.50 -4.49
CA LYS A 272 -16.64 -16.80 -3.22
C LYS A 272 -16.63 -15.60 -2.28
N PHE A 273 -16.33 -14.41 -2.80
CA PHE A 273 -16.36 -13.15 -2.07
C PHE A 273 -17.74 -12.87 -1.49
N THR A 274 -18.79 -13.02 -2.30
CA THR A 274 -20.17 -12.74 -1.89
C THR A 274 -20.62 -13.66 -0.77
N LYS A 275 -20.36 -14.97 -0.89
CA LYS A 275 -20.62 -15.93 0.19
C LYS A 275 -19.89 -15.55 1.48
N TYR A 276 -18.61 -15.20 1.39
CA TYR A 276 -17.82 -14.82 2.55
C TYR A 276 -18.30 -13.50 3.18
N PHE A 277 -18.62 -12.51 2.35
CA PHE A 277 -19.17 -11.23 2.77
C PHE A 277 -20.50 -11.40 3.50
N LEU A 278 -21.45 -12.16 2.93
CA LEU A 278 -22.76 -12.37 3.55
C LEU A 278 -22.66 -13.14 4.87
N ASN A 279 -21.75 -14.11 4.99
CA ASN A 279 -21.52 -14.81 6.25
C ASN A 279 -21.01 -13.89 7.36
N ILE A 280 -20.21 -12.86 7.03
CA ILE A 280 -19.77 -11.84 7.98
C ILE A 280 -20.89 -10.84 8.26
N TRP A 281 -21.63 -10.47 7.21
CA TRP A 281 -22.64 -9.42 7.27
C TRP A 281 -23.91 -9.84 8.04
N ALA A 282 -24.38 -11.08 7.87
CA ALA A 282 -25.65 -11.52 8.45
C ALA A 282 -25.71 -11.42 9.98
N PRO A 283 -24.68 -11.84 10.76
CA PRO A 283 -24.65 -11.63 12.20
C PRO A 283 -24.68 -10.15 12.60
N ILE A 284 -23.96 -9.29 11.88
CA ILE A 284 -23.89 -7.84 12.14
C ILE A 284 -25.25 -7.19 11.86
N ALA A 285 -25.90 -7.58 10.76
CA ALA A 285 -27.23 -7.10 10.42
C ALA A 285 -28.28 -7.51 11.47
N LYS A 286 -28.17 -8.72 12.03
CA LYS A 286 -29.04 -9.20 13.11
C LYS A 286 -28.83 -8.39 14.40
N GLN A 287 -27.59 -8.21 14.83
CA GLN A 287 -27.25 -7.40 16.02
C GLN A 287 -27.77 -5.97 15.90
N ARG A 288 -27.65 -5.37 14.70
CA ARG A 288 -28.18 -4.03 14.46
C ARG A 288 -29.71 -3.98 14.57
N GLN A 289 -30.42 -5.00 14.08
CA GLN A 289 -31.87 -5.06 14.20
C GLN A 289 -32.29 -5.17 15.66
N GLU A 290 -31.61 -6.01 16.44
CA GLU A 290 -31.85 -6.14 17.89
C GLU A 290 -31.65 -4.80 18.62
N LEU A 291 -30.60 -4.03 18.29
CA LEU A 291 -30.38 -2.70 18.85
C LEU A 291 -31.46 -1.69 18.44
N LEU A 292 -31.98 -1.76 17.21
CA LEU A 292 -33.07 -0.89 16.75
C LEU A 292 -34.38 -1.18 17.47
N ASP A 293 -34.67 -2.46 17.69
CA ASP A 293 -35.84 -2.94 18.43
C ASP A 293 -35.74 -2.56 19.91
N GLU A 294 -34.57 -2.76 20.54
CA GLU A 294 -34.29 -2.34 21.92
C GLU A 294 -34.47 -0.82 22.09
N ARG A 295 -33.98 -0.03 21.13
CA ARG A 295 -34.18 1.43 21.13
C ARG A 295 -35.67 1.80 21.05
N ASP A 296 -36.45 1.15 20.18
CA ASP A 296 -37.91 1.41 20.10
C ASP A 296 -38.64 1.07 21.40
N GLU A 297 -38.27 -0.04 22.04
CA GLU A 297 -38.84 -0.41 23.34
C GLU A 297 -38.48 0.58 24.44
N LEU A 298 -37.20 0.94 24.54
CA LEU A 298 -36.72 1.90 25.54
C LEU A 298 -37.34 3.27 25.34
N GLN A 299 -37.50 3.72 24.09
CA GLN A 299 -38.15 4.99 23.76
C GLN A 299 -39.63 4.99 24.19
N LYS A 300 -40.36 3.91 23.94
CA LYS A 300 -41.75 3.74 24.42
C LYS A 300 -41.83 3.71 25.94
N LYS A 301 -40.91 3.01 26.62
CA LYS A 301 -40.87 2.90 28.08
C LYS A 301 -40.52 4.25 28.73
N ALA A 302 -39.54 4.99 28.18
CA ALA A 302 -39.17 6.33 28.64
C ALA A 302 -40.33 7.32 28.46
N ALA A 303 -40.99 7.33 27.30
CA ALA A 303 -42.15 8.19 27.05
C ALA A 303 -43.32 7.92 28.00
N ARG A 304 -43.60 6.64 28.33
CA ARG A 304 -44.64 6.26 29.31
C ARG A 304 -44.33 6.71 30.74
N LEU A 305 -43.05 6.79 31.10
CA LEU A 305 -42.58 7.13 32.44
C LEU A 305 -42.13 8.60 32.57
N ALA A 306 -42.37 9.41 31.53
CA ALA A 306 -41.94 10.81 31.48
C ALA A 306 -42.33 11.58 32.76
N GLY A 307 -41.37 12.31 33.33
CA GLY A 307 -41.54 13.06 34.58
C GLY A 307 -41.35 12.23 35.87
N ARG A 308 -41.12 10.91 35.78
CA ARG A 308 -40.81 10.06 36.95
C ARG A 308 -39.31 9.78 37.08
N PRO A 309 -38.77 9.59 38.30
CA PRO A 309 -37.37 9.20 38.50
C PRO A 309 -36.98 7.91 37.77
N ALA A 310 -37.94 6.99 37.60
CA ALA A 310 -37.74 5.73 36.88
C ALA A 310 -37.43 5.93 35.38
N ALA A 311 -37.80 7.07 34.78
CA ALA A 311 -37.48 7.38 33.39
C ALA A 311 -35.97 7.55 33.16
N LYS A 312 -35.23 8.10 34.13
CA LYS A 312 -33.78 8.32 34.03
C LYS A 312 -33.01 7.06 33.69
N LYS A 313 -33.37 5.91 34.31
CA LYS A 313 -32.74 4.62 34.01
C LYS A 313 -32.99 4.15 32.57
N HIS A 314 -34.15 4.48 32.00
CA HIS A 314 -34.48 4.15 30.60
C HIS A 314 -33.83 5.13 29.61
N GLU A 315 -33.74 6.41 29.96
CA GLU A 315 -33.05 7.45 29.17
C GLU A 315 -31.54 7.18 29.10
N GLU A 316 -30.91 6.80 30.21
CA GLU A 316 -29.50 6.40 30.24
C GLU A 316 -29.22 5.17 29.37
N LYS A 317 -30.10 4.15 29.45
CA LYS A 317 -30.01 2.97 28.59
C LYS A 317 -30.23 3.31 27.12
N LEU A 318 -31.20 4.18 26.81
CA LEU A 318 -31.46 4.65 25.46
C LEU A 318 -30.25 5.37 24.88
N ALA A 319 -29.63 6.28 25.63
CA ALA A 319 -28.40 6.96 25.22
C ALA A 319 -27.23 5.98 24.96
N SER A 320 -27.12 4.91 25.76
CA SER A 320 -26.14 3.84 25.52
C SER A 320 -26.41 3.07 24.21
N VAL A 321 -27.66 2.71 23.94
CA VAL A 321 -28.05 2.03 22.70
C VAL A 321 -27.86 2.93 21.48
N GLU A 322 -28.19 4.21 21.58
CA GLU A 322 -27.96 5.19 20.51
C GLU A 322 -26.48 5.34 20.17
N ARG A 323 -25.59 5.38 21.18
CA ARG A 323 -24.13 5.38 20.95
C ARG A 323 -23.65 4.13 20.21
N LYS A 324 -24.20 2.95 20.56
CA LYS A 324 -23.88 1.69 19.84
C LYS A 324 -24.36 1.74 18.39
N LEU A 325 -25.60 2.21 18.16
CA LEU A 325 -26.16 2.38 16.83
C LEU A 325 -25.35 3.37 15.97
N ASP A 326 -24.80 4.44 16.55
CA ASP A 326 -23.91 5.37 15.85
C ASP A 326 -22.53 4.76 15.53
N GLY A 327 -22.00 3.89 16.39
CA GLY A 327 -20.86 3.03 16.07
C GLY A 327 -21.14 2.11 14.88
N ASP A 328 -22.31 1.46 14.89
CA ASP A 328 -22.73 0.54 13.84
C ASP A 328 -22.98 1.22 12.50
N LYS A 329 -23.52 2.45 12.48
CA LYS A 329 -23.70 3.24 11.25
C LYS A 329 -22.40 3.37 10.47
N ARG A 330 -21.28 3.65 11.15
CA ARG A 330 -19.95 3.79 10.54
C ARG A 330 -19.44 2.45 9.98
N THR A 331 -19.52 1.40 10.78
CA THR A 331 -19.11 0.05 10.37
C THR A 331 -19.92 -0.43 9.17
N ASN A 332 -21.24 -0.21 9.18
CA ASN A 332 -22.13 -0.52 8.06
C ASN A 332 -21.77 0.25 6.79
N ALA A 333 -21.51 1.55 6.89
CA ALA A 333 -21.09 2.36 5.75
C ALA A 333 -19.81 1.84 5.08
N LEU A 334 -18.87 1.30 5.87
CA LEU A 334 -17.67 0.65 5.34
C LEU A 334 -18.01 -0.67 4.64
N TYR A 335 -18.81 -1.56 5.24
CA TYR A 335 -19.22 -2.81 4.61
C TYR A 335 -19.98 -2.60 3.30
N LYS A 336 -20.87 -1.59 3.22
CA LYS A 336 -21.52 -1.20 1.97
C LYS A 336 -20.52 -0.77 0.90
N ARG A 337 -19.51 0.02 1.26
CA ARG A 337 -18.43 0.41 0.33
C ARG A 337 -17.56 -0.77 -0.10
N ILE A 338 -17.32 -1.74 0.80
CA ILE A 338 -16.60 -2.98 0.48
C ILE A 338 -17.38 -3.81 -0.54
N ALA A 339 -18.70 -3.91 -0.41
CA ALA A 339 -19.56 -4.64 -1.34
C ALA A 339 -19.79 -3.93 -2.68
N ARG A 340 -19.54 -2.62 -2.77
CA ARG A 340 -19.90 -1.80 -3.94
C ARG A 340 -19.30 -2.32 -5.25
N GLY A 341 -20.10 -2.41 -6.31
CA GLY A 341 -19.69 -2.91 -7.62
C GLY A 341 -19.37 -4.41 -7.63
N THR A 342 -19.95 -5.18 -6.71
CA THR A 342 -19.86 -6.65 -6.65
C THR A 342 -21.24 -7.27 -6.61
N LEU A 343 -21.33 -8.61 -6.77
CA LEU A 343 -22.57 -9.35 -6.57
C LEU A 343 -23.14 -9.18 -5.14
N ALA A 344 -22.29 -8.99 -4.13
CA ALA A 344 -22.73 -8.77 -2.76
C ALA A 344 -23.57 -7.49 -2.59
N GLU A 345 -23.29 -6.42 -3.34
CA GLU A 345 -24.14 -5.21 -3.31
C GLU A 345 -25.54 -5.48 -3.85
N LYS A 346 -25.66 -6.32 -4.88
CA LYS A 346 -26.95 -6.70 -5.48
C LYS A 346 -27.76 -7.55 -4.50
N GLU A 347 -27.15 -8.56 -3.91
CA GLU A 347 -27.82 -9.42 -2.93
C GLU A 347 -28.23 -8.62 -1.66
N LEU A 348 -27.42 -7.64 -1.23
CA LEU A 348 -27.81 -6.72 -0.16
C LEU A 348 -29.04 -5.88 -0.53
N ALA A 349 -29.13 -5.41 -1.77
CA ALA A 349 -30.26 -4.61 -2.25
C ALA A 349 -31.54 -5.46 -2.38
N GLU A 350 -31.43 -6.70 -2.84
CA GLU A 350 -32.55 -7.65 -2.91
C GLU A 350 -33.10 -7.98 -1.51
N GLN A 351 -32.23 -8.32 -0.56
CA GLN A 351 -32.63 -8.57 0.83
C GLN A 351 -33.28 -7.36 1.51
N ALA A 352 -32.95 -6.15 1.08
CA ALA A 352 -33.58 -4.94 1.58
C ALA A 352 -35.02 -4.78 1.05
N LYS A 353 -35.25 -5.09 -0.24
CA LYS A 353 -36.57 -5.01 -0.88
C LYS A 353 -37.54 -6.04 -0.33
N GLU A 354 -37.12 -7.30 -0.16
CA GLU A 354 -37.97 -8.37 0.41
C GLU A 354 -38.49 -8.02 1.82
N LYS A 355 -37.70 -7.27 2.61
CA LYS A 355 -38.10 -6.81 3.95
C LYS A 355 -39.09 -5.65 3.94
N GLU A 356 -39.12 -4.84 2.88
CA GLU A 356 -40.11 -3.77 2.72
C GLU A 356 -41.45 -4.35 2.27
N GLU A 357 -41.47 -5.24 1.28
CA GLU A 357 -42.71 -5.87 0.78
C GLU A 357 -43.36 -6.81 1.83
N GLY A 358 -42.56 -7.45 2.67
CA GLY A 358 -43.05 -8.27 3.79
C GLY A 358 -43.67 -7.47 4.95
N LYS A 359 -43.44 -6.14 5.03
CA LYS A 359 -44.08 -5.28 6.03
C LYS A 359 -45.47 -4.81 5.60
N ASP A 360 -45.70 -4.60 4.31
CA ASP A 360 -46.98 -4.11 3.79
C ASP A 360 -48.09 -5.17 3.77
N THR A 361 -47.73 -6.46 3.72
CA THR A 361 -48.70 -7.57 3.68
C THR A 361 -49.23 -7.99 5.06
N LYS A 362 -48.58 -7.60 6.18
CA LYS A 362 -49.09 -7.88 7.54
C LYS A 362 -50.20 -6.93 8.01
N GLY A 363 -50.57 -5.92 7.21
CA GLY A 363 -51.62 -4.94 7.55
C GLY A 363 -53.05 -5.31 7.14
N LYS A 364 -53.25 -6.28 6.24
CA LYS A 364 -54.61 -6.70 5.81
C LYS A 364 -55.07 -7.94 6.56
N ARG A 365 -55.59 -7.76 7.77
CA ARG A 365 -56.48 -8.76 8.39
C ARG A 365 -57.76 -8.86 7.55
N PRO A 366 -58.19 -10.04 7.10
CA PRO A 366 -59.50 -10.19 6.48
C PRO A 366 -60.57 -9.90 7.53
N ARG A 367 -61.45 -8.92 7.26
CA ARG A 367 -62.65 -8.69 8.06
C ARG A 367 -63.48 -9.98 8.01
N LYS A 368 -63.58 -10.69 9.14
CA LYS A 368 -64.57 -11.76 9.34
C LYS A 368 -65.95 -11.20 8.99
N ARG A 369 -66.57 -11.72 7.93
CA ARG A 369 -68.01 -11.57 7.71
C ARG A 369 -68.71 -12.38 8.80
N LYS A 370 -69.44 -11.70 9.70
CA LYS A 370 -70.49 -12.34 10.49
C LYS A 370 -71.62 -12.71 9.51
N ARG A 371 -72.01 -13.97 9.51
CA ARG A 371 -73.39 -14.39 9.29
C ARG A 371 -73.79 -15.16 10.53
#